data_AF-A0A356CJ55-F1
#
_entry.id   AF-A0A356CJ55-F1
#
_cell.length_a   1.000
_cell.length_b   1.000
_cell.length_c   1.000
_cell.angle_alpha   90.00
_cell.angle_beta   90.00
_cell.angle_gamma   90.00
#
_symmetry.space_group_name_H-M   'P 1'
#
loop_
_entity.id
_entity.type
_entity.pdbx_description
1 polymer ?
#
loop_
_entity_poly.entity_id
_entity_poly.type
_entity_poly.pdbx_seq_one_letter_code
_entity_poly.pdbx_strand_id
1 'polypeptide(L)'
;MFMTTIYSLLSVVALALLLAGCDANWSGNADPTPTTHVSSDAATEIVSDRQRISLGWDYLEVSAESVADARAQTPWQRIDVPHTWNAFDTTDTVAGYRRDASWYRKHVSLARSLDRRYFLHFEAAQMKAVIYVNGEKAGEHIGGYVSFDIEITEQVVDGSNEILVRVDNSIDTDLVPSQKADFFQYGGLTRDVWLLTEPLNILRQVHINFPEVSADSARIELKMITDTQSEYSPAGYYSDIIAPDGSVVASGS
;
A
#
# COMPACT_ATOMS: atom_id res chain seq x y z
N MET A 1 26.09 -15.50 3.66
CA MET A 1 25.93 -14.27 4.46
C MET A 1 26.14 -13.10 3.50
N PHE A 2 25.13 -12.80 2.68
CA PHE A 2 25.16 -11.64 1.79
C PHE A 2 24.24 -10.60 2.42
N MET A 3 24.84 -9.50 2.90
CA MET A 3 24.12 -8.30 3.29
C MET A 3 23.52 -7.69 2.03
N THR A 4 22.21 -7.76 1.89
CA THR A 4 21.46 -6.95 0.92
C THR A 4 21.53 -5.51 1.41
N THR A 5 22.39 -4.70 0.79
CA THR A 5 22.47 -3.26 1.06
C THR A 5 21.22 -2.61 0.48
N ILE A 6 20.30 -2.18 1.34
CA ILE A 6 19.15 -1.35 0.97
C ILE A 6 19.69 0.04 0.60
N TYR A 7 19.70 0.37 -0.69
CA TYR A 7 20.02 1.72 -1.14
C TYR A 7 18.74 2.54 -1.22
N SER A 8 18.44 3.30 -0.17
CA SER A 8 17.47 4.39 -0.25
C SER A 8 18.15 5.60 -0.92
N LEU A 9 17.91 5.81 -2.21
CA LEU A 9 18.31 7.04 -2.89
C LEU A 9 17.25 8.12 -2.64
N LEU A 10 17.69 9.26 -2.09
CA LEU A 10 16.86 10.44 -1.89
C LEU A 10 17.15 11.39 -3.06
N SER A 11 16.25 11.44 -4.05
CA SER A 11 16.34 12.41 -5.14
C SER A 11 15.41 13.59 -4.84
N VAL A 12 15.96 14.80 -4.81
CA VAL A 12 15.21 16.06 -4.70
C VAL A 12 15.22 16.70 -6.08
N VAL A 13 14.05 16.82 -6.72
CA VAL A 13 13.88 17.59 -7.95
C VAL A 13 13.11 18.85 -7.58
N ALA A 14 13.75 20.02 -7.73
CA ALA A 14 13.13 21.31 -7.49
C ALA A 14 12.71 21.92 -8.82
N LEU A 15 11.40 22.16 -9.02
CA LEU A 15 10.86 22.77 -10.24
C LEU A 15 10.10 24.05 -9.88
N ALA A 16 10.60 25.22 -10.32
CA ALA A 16 9.88 26.48 -10.13
C ALA A 16 8.91 26.69 -11.30
N LEU A 17 7.60 26.80 -11.05
CA LEU A 17 6.62 27.24 -12.05
C LEU A 17 6.17 28.69 -11.80
N LEU A 18 6.10 29.44 -12.90
CA LEU A 18 5.29 30.66 -13.01
C LEU A 18 3.98 30.31 -13.74
N LEU A 19 2.92 30.00 -12.99
CA LEU A 19 1.55 29.93 -13.49
C LEU A 19 0.94 31.33 -13.56
N ALA A 20 1.35 32.13 -14.55
CA ALA A 20 0.77 33.46 -14.75
C ALA A 20 -0.75 33.33 -14.95
N GLY A 21 -1.51 34.17 -14.23
CA GLY A 21 -2.96 34.15 -14.21
C GLY A 21 -3.59 34.16 -15.60
N CYS A 22 -4.76 33.55 -15.69
CA CYS A 22 -5.65 33.72 -16.84
C CYS A 22 -5.87 35.22 -17.11
N ASP A 23 -5.26 35.72 -18.17
CA ASP A 23 -5.85 36.75 -19.01
C ASP A 23 -5.49 36.47 -20.47
N ALA A 24 -6.50 36.62 -21.31
CA ALA A 24 -6.49 36.30 -22.73
C ALA A 24 -5.41 37.07 -23.52
N ASN A 25 -5.00 36.45 -24.63
CA ASN A 25 -4.06 36.90 -25.67
C ASN A 25 -2.57 36.62 -25.42
N TRP A 26 -2.17 35.38 -25.69
CA TRP A 26 -0.81 35.05 -26.08
C TRP A 26 -0.72 34.90 -27.61
N SER A 27 -0.17 35.93 -28.27
CA SER A 27 0.35 35.84 -29.64
C SER A 27 1.87 35.68 -29.55
N GLY A 28 2.36 34.46 -29.71
CA GLY A 28 3.80 34.19 -29.66
C GLY A 28 4.11 32.76 -30.02
N ASN A 29 4.44 32.54 -31.30
CA ASN A 29 4.99 31.31 -31.84
C ASN A 29 6.27 30.91 -31.09
N ALA A 30 6.19 29.86 -30.29
CA ALA A 30 7.24 28.87 -30.13
C ALA A 30 6.53 27.58 -29.75
N ASP A 31 6.41 26.68 -30.72
CA ASP A 31 5.91 25.32 -30.53
C ASP A 31 6.93 24.56 -29.69
N PRO A 32 6.67 24.23 -28.41
CA PRO A 32 7.45 23.22 -27.74
C PRO A 32 6.93 21.90 -28.29
N THR A 33 7.53 21.44 -29.39
CA THR A 33 7.31 20.07 -29.86
C THR A 33 7.43 19.17 -28.64
N PRO A 34 6.38 18.40 -28.27
CA PRO A 34 6.50 17.42 -27.21
C PRO A 34 7.58 16.46 -27.71
N THR A 35 8.76 16.50 -27.10
CA THR A 35 9.74 15.45 -27.27
C THR A 35 9.15 14.23 -26.61
N THR A 36 8.31 13.52 -27.35
CA THR A 36 8.00 12.12 -27.08
C THR A 36 9.33 11.40 -27.07
N HIS A 37 9.85 11.11 -25.88
CA HIS A 37 10.87 10.10 -25.72
C HIS A 37 10.22 8.75 -26.02
N VAL A 38 9.99 8.48 -27.31
CA VAL A 38 9.70 7.13 -27.78
C VAL A 38 11.02 6.40 -27.71
N SER A 39 11.25 5.64 -26.64
CA SER A 39 12.29 4.62 -26.66
C SER A 39 11.93 3.65 -27.79
N SER A 40 12.77 3.56 -28.81
CA SER A 40 12.57 2.71 -29.99
C SER A 40 12.80 1.22 -29.72
N ASP A 41 13.05 0.84 -28.47
CA ASP A 41 13.06 -0.55 -28.05
C ASP A 41 11.69 -0.86 -27.47
N ALA A 42 11.07 -1.95 -27.93
CA ALA A 42 9.92 -2.56 -27.28
C ALA A 42 10.38 -3.13 -25.93
N ALA A 43 10.74 -2.25 -24.99
CA ALA A 43 10.87 -2.59 -23.60
C ALA A 43 9.46 -2.95 -23.13
N THR A 44 9.26 -4.21 -22.75
CA THR A 44 8.05 -4.62 -22.04
C THR A 44 7.89 -3.67 -20.87
N GLU A 45 6.83 -2.87 -20.88
CA GLU A 45 6.53 -1.95 -19.80
C GLU A 45 6.27 -2.79 -18.54
N ILE A 46 7.20 -2.75 -17.59
CA ILE A 46 7.06 -3.44 -16.31
C ILE A 46 6.19 -2.56 -15.41
N VAL A 47 4.88 -2.55 -15.69
CA VAL A 47 3.89 -1.77 -14.96
C VAL A 47 3.53 -2.49 -13.65
N SER A 48 3.32 -1.74 -12.59
CA SER A 48 2.76 -2.26 -11.34
C SER A 48 1.33 -2.75 -11.55
N ASP A 49 0.96 -3.84 -10.88
CA ASP A 49 -0.41 -4.33 -10.85
C ASP A 49 -0.94 -4.32 -9.42
N ARG A 50 -2.21 -3.97 -9.26
CA ARG A 50 -2.88 -3.89 -7.97
C ARG A 50 -4.22 -4.59 -8.05
N GLN A 51 -4.31 -5.74 -7.39
CA GLN A 51 -5.52 -6.52 -7.31
C GLN A 51 -6.16 -6.38 -5.93
N ARG A 52 -7.41 -5.93 -5.88
CA ARG A 52 -8.20 -5.99 -4.66
C ARG A 52 -8.59 -7.44 -4.36
N ILE A 53 -8.23 -7.95 -3.18
CA ILE A 53 -8.50 -9.33 -2.78
C ILE A 53 -9.60 -9.43 -1.72
N SER A 54 -10.60 -8.53 -1.79
CA SER A 54 -11.65 -8.37 -0.77
C SER A 54 -12.61 -9.55 -0.61
N LEU A 55 -12.82 -10.34 -1.67
CA LEU A 55 -13.88 -11.37 -1.66
C LEU A 55 -13.37 -12.74 -1.22
N GLY A 56 -14.21 -13.52 -0.56
CA GLY A 56 -14.03 -14.94 -0.33
C GLY A 56 -12.89 -15.29 0.60
N TRP A 57 -12.79 -14.59 1.72
CA TRP A 57 -11.93 -14.93 2.85
C TRP A 57 -12.63 -15.96 3.74
N ASP A 58 -11.84 -16.78 4.42
CA ASP A 58 -12.31 -17.61 5.52
C ASP A 58 -11.94 -16.93 6.84
N TYR A 59 -12.88 -16.82 7.76
CA TYR A 59 -12.74 -16.20 9.08
C TYR A 59 -12.88 -17.24 10.18
N LEU A 60 -12.03 -17.14 11.20
CA LEU A 60 -12.03 -17.99 12.38
C LEU A 60 -12.01 -17.12 13.64
N GLU A 61 -13.11 -17.16 14.39
CA GLU A 61 -13.25 -16.48 15.69
C GLU A 61 -12.62 -17.31 16.82
N VAL A 62 -11.33 -17.60 16.69
CA VAL A 62 -10.56 -18.29 17.73
C VAL A 62 -9.24 -17.57 17.94
N SER A 63 -8.91 -17.29 19.19
CA SER A 63 -7.64 -16.70 19.61
C SER A 63 -6.53 -17.76 19.65
N ALA A 64 -6.27 -18.39 18.51
CA ALA A 64 -5.19 -19.35 18.38
C ALA A 64 -3.83 -18.62 18.35
N GLU A 65 -2.85 -19.15 19.07
CA GLU A 65 -1.52 -18.53 19.21
C GLU A 65 -0.55 -18.94 18.09
N SER A 66 -0.87 -19.99 17.33
CA SER A 66 -0.04 -20.47 16.23
C SER A 66 -0.85 -20.74 14.96
N VAL A 67 -0.16 -20.69 13.82
CA VAL A 67 -0.72 -21.08 12.51
C VAL A 67 -1.24 -22.52 12.53
N ALA A 68 -0.52 -23.43 13.17
CA ALA A 68 -0.91 -24.84 13.24
C ALA A 68 -2.21 -25.01 14.03
N ASP A 69 -2.33 -24.34 15.18
CA ASP A 69 -3.52 -24.40 16.00
C ASP A 69 -4.73 -23.78 15.30
N ALA A 70 -4.55 -22.64 14.62
CA ALA A 70 -5.60 -22.01 13.83
C ALA A 70 -6.11 -22.92 12.70
N ARG A 71 -5.20 -23.53 11.93
CA ARG A 71 -5.56 -24.46 10.83
C ARG A 71 -6.32 -25.69 11.32
N ALA A 72 -6.06 -26.14 12.57
CA ALA A 72 -6.74 -27.27 13.17
C ALA A 72 -8.17 -26.95 13.65
N GLN A 73 -8.54 -25.67 13.75
CA GLN A 73 -9.89 -25.27 14.16
C GLN A 73 -10.90 -25.36 13.02
N THR A 74 -12.15 -25.57 13.40
CA THR A 74 -13.32 -25.64 12.51
C THR A 74 -14.59 -25.24 13.28
N PRO A 75 -15.61 -24.65 12.64
CA PRO A 75 -15.64 -24.23 11.24
C PRO A 75 -14.94 -22.89 11.00
N TRP A 76 -14.40 -22.72 9.80
CA TRP A 76 -14.08 -21.41 9.25
C TRP A 76 -15.29 -20.87 8.50
N GLN A 77 -15.64 -19.60 8.72
CA GLN A 77 -16.78 -18.95 8.08
C GLN A 77 -16.33 -18.19 6.84
N ARG A 78 -17.00 -18.40 5.71
CA ARG A 78 -16.77 -17.61 4.49
C ARG A 78 -17.31 -16.19 4.67
N ILE A 79 -16.47 -15.19 4.46
CA ILE A 79 -16.78 -13.76 4.53
C ILE A 79 -16.09 -12.98 3.40
N ASP A 80 -16.46 -11.72 3.24
CA ASP A 80 -15.73 -10.75 2.45
C ASP A 80 -15.16 -9.68 3.40
N VAL A 81 -13.98 -9.14 3.07
CA VAL A 81 -13.45 -7.94 3.73
C VAL A 81 -13.84 -6.71 2.91
N PRO A 82 -14.05 -5.52 3.51
CA PRO A 82 -13.87 -5.17 4.91
C PRO A 82 -14.78 -5.95 5.88
N HIS A 83 -14.21 -6.43 6.98
CA HIS A 83 -14.90 -7.23 7.99
C HIS A 83 -14.47 -6.86 9.41
N THR A 84 -15.43 -6.85 10.32
CA THR A 84 -15.18 -6.78 11.76
C THR A 84 -16.05 -7.77 12.50
N TRP A 85 -15.49 -8.43 13.52
CA TRP A 85 -16.28 -9.27 14.43
C TRP A 85 -17.15 -8.44 15.39
N ASN A 86 -16.93 -7.13 15.45
CA ASN A 86 -17.68 -6.21 16.31
C ASN A 86 -18.89 -5.56 15.60
N ALA A 87 -19.37 -6.16 14.51
CA ALA A 87 -20.42 -5.59 13.67
C ALA A 87 -21.76 -5.40 14.41
N PHE A 88 -22.01 -6.20 15.45
CA PHE A 88 -23.29 -6.19 16.18
C PHE A 88 -23.13 -6.00 17.69
N ASP A 89 -22.09 -6.58 18.30
CA ASP A 89 -21.90 -6.61 19.77
C ASP A 89 -21.72 -5.22 20.40
N THR A 90 -21.29 -4.23 19.62
CA THR A 90 -21.17 -2.84 20.08
C THR A 90 -22.50 -2.09 20.16
N THR A 91 -23.57 -2.69 19.63
CA THR A 91 -24.92 -2.09 19.58
C THR A 91 -26.00 -2.98 20.17
N ASP A 92 -25.63 -4.14 20.71
CA ASP A 92 -26.57 -5.03 21.36
C ASP A 92 -26.88 -4.58 22.82
N THR A 93 -27.64 -5.39 23.55
CA THR A 93 -28.05 -5.08 24.93
C THR A 93 -27.08 -5.58 26.00
N VAL A 94 -25.99 -6.25 25.62
CA VAL A 94 -24.99 -6.81 26.52
C VAL A 94 -23.90 -5.76 26.74
N ALA A 95 -23.49 -5.58 27.99
CA ALA A 95 -22.45 -4.61 28.31
C ALA A 95 -21.08 -5.05 27.81
N GLY A 96 -20.38 -4.16 27.10
CA GLY A 96 -19.06 -4.43 26.54
C GLY A 96 -19.14 -4.94 25.10
N TYR A 97 -17.99 -5.32 24.55
CA TYR A 97 -17.86 -5.91 23.22
C TYR A 97 -16.61 -6.77 23.18
N ARG A 98 -16.51 -7.66 22.21
CA ARG A 98 -15.41 -8.61 22.07
C ARG A 98 -14.09 -7.89 21.80
N ARG A 99 -13.11 -8.11 22.70
CA ARG A 99 -11.72 -7.63 22.63
C ARG A 99 -10.77 -8.83 22.71
N ASP A 100 -10.41 -9.40 21.58
CA ASP A 100 -9.61 -10.64 21.49
C ASP A 100 -9.03 -10.79 20.07
N ALA A 101 -8.31 -11.88 19.79
CA ALA A 101 -7.76 -12.17 18.48
C ALA A 101 -8.67 -13.07 17.63
N SER A 102 -8.47 -13.00 16.32
CA SER A 102 -9.10 -13.90 15.34
C SER A 102 -8.20 -14.07 14.12
N TRP A 103 -8.51 -15.05 13.28
CA TRP A 103 -7.75 -15.36 12.08
C TRP A 103 -8.58 -15.16 10.82
N TYR A 104 -7.89 -14.72 9.77
CA TYR A 104 -8.40 -14.62 8.41
C TYR A 104 -7.51 -15.45 7.49
N ARG A 105 -8.11 -16.17 6.54
CA ARG A 105 -7.40 -16.97 5.55
C ARG A 105 -7.88 -16.64 4.14
N LYS A 106 -6.93 -16.50 3.22
CA LYS A 106 -7.19 -16.31 1.79
C LYS A 106 -6.24 -17.18 0.98
N HIS A 107 -6.72 -17.74 -0.12
CA HIS A 107 -5.85 -18.31 -1.13
C HIS A 107 -5.80 -17.39 -2.35
N VAL A 108 -4.61 -17.16 -2.88
CA VAL A 108 -4.37 -16.41 -4.12
C VAL A 108 -3.52 -17.27 -5.06
N SER A 109 -3.82 -17.22 -6.36
CA SER A 109 -3.02 -17.92 -7.37
C SER A 109 -2.09 -16.91 -8.03
N LEU A 110 -0.79 -17.20 -8.05
CA LEU A 110 0.22 -16.31 -8.63
C LEU A 110 1.12 -17.06 -9.61
N ALA A 111 1.54 -16.35 -10.66
CA ALA A 111 2.65 -16.76 -11.50
C ALA A 111 3.86 -15.94 -11.05
N ARG A 112 4.74 -16.55 -10.27
CA ARG A 112 5.90 -15.90 -9.71
C ARG A 112 6.89 -15.57 -10.82
N SER A 113 7.41 -14.36 -10.77
CA SER A 113 8.44 -13.87 -11.67
C SER A 113 9.62 -13.31 -10.87
N LEU A 114 10.83 -13.50 -11.40
CA LEU A 114 12.09 -13.09 -10.76
C LEU A 114 12.36 -11.59 -10.90
N ASP A 115 11.69 -10.91 -11.83
CA ASP A 115 11.77 -9.46 -12.06
C ASP A 115 10.65 -8.69 -11.34
N ARG A 116 9.93 -9.35 -10.43
CA ARG A 116 8.79 -8.79 -9.68
C ARG A 116 8.96 -8.94 -8.19
N ARG A 117 8.37 -8.00 -7.47
CA ARG A 117 8.19 -8.01 -6.01
C ARG A 117 6.70 -8.08 -5.70
N TYR A 118 6.34 -8.78 -4.64
CA TYR A 118 4.94 -9.01 -4.25
C TYR A 118 4.68 -8.44 -2.87
N PHE A 119 3.59 -7.69 -2.73
CA PHE A 119 3.21 -7.07 -1.45
C PHE A 119 1.75 -7.34 -1.12
N LEU A 120 1.46 -7.44 0.18
CA LEU A 120 0.11 -7.26 0.68
C LEU A 120 -0.01 -5.85 1.24
N HIS A 121 -0.91 -5.06 0.66
CA HIS A 121 -1.27 -3.74 1.15
C HIS A 121 -2.59 -3.84 1.92
N PHE A 122 -2.54 -3.53 3.21
CA PHE A 122 -3.69 -3.46 4.08
C PHE A 122 -4.05 -2.00 4.30
N GLU A 123 -5.28 -1.61 4.00
CA GLU A 123 -5.74 -0.24 4.30
C GLU A 123 -6.01 -0.02 5.79
N ALA A 124 -6.31 -1.10 6.53
CA ALA A 124 -6.38 -1.16 7.99
C ALA A 124 -6.56 -2.61 8.49
N ALA A 125 -5.90 -2.93 9.60
CA ALA A 125 -6.16 -4.13 10.40
C ALA A 125 -6.13 -3.76 11.88
N GLN A 126 -7.25 -3.90 12.59
CA GLN A 126 -7.39 -3.35 13.94
C GLN A 126 -7.24 -4.43 15.02
N MET A 127 -6.28 -4.36 15.95
CA MET A 127 -5.26 -3.31 16.18
C MET A 127 -3.83 -3.78 15.93
N LYS A 128 -3.54 -5.05 16.18
CA LYS A 128 -2.27 -5.70 15.88
C LYS A 128 -2.53 -6.77 14.84
N ALA A 129 -1.72 -6.80 13.80
CA ALA A 129 -1.82 -7.78 12.72
C ALA A 129 -0.49 -8.53 12.58
N VAL A 130 -0.57 -9.86 12.44
CA VAL A 130 0.57 -10.70 12.06
C VAL A 130 0.19 -11.47 10.80
N ILE A 131 1.03 -11.32 9.76
CA ILE A 131 0.77 -11.85 8.43
C ILE A 131 1.69 -13.04 8.20
N TYR A 132 1.11 -14.11 7.70
CA TYR A 132 1.81 -15.33 7.30
C TYR A 132 1.47 -15.67 5.85
N VAL A 133 2.46 -16.13 5.10
CA VAL A 133 2.28 -16.65 3.74
C VAL A 133 2.86 -18.06 3.70
N ASN A 134 2.05 -19.02 3.23
CA ASN A 134 2.39 -20.45 3.19
C ASN A 134 2.87 -21.02 4.54
N GLY A 135 2.42 -20.42 5.65
CA GLY A 135 2.78 -20.79 7.03
C GLY A 135 4.02 -20.10 7.59
N GLU A 136 4.74 -19.31 6.78
CA GLU A 136 5.90 -18.54 7.22
C GLU A 136 5.48 -17.10 7.56
N LYS A 137 6.03 -16.54 8.65
CA LYS A 137 5.73 -15.15 9.05
C LYS A 137 6.36 -14.19 8.03
N ALA A 138 5.53 -13.39 7.38
CA ALA A 138 5.98 -12.37 6.43
C ALA A 138 6.18 -11.01 7.10
N GLY A 139 5.37 -10.69 8.12
CA GLY A 139 5.52 -9.43 8.85
C GLY A 139 4.43 -9.19 9.87
N GLU A 140 4.48 -8.00 10.50
CA GLU A 140 3.52 -7.57 11.50
C GLU A 140 3.29 -6.06 11.45
N HIS A 141 2.15 -5.62 11.97
CA HIS A 141 1.81 -4.22 12.09
C HIS A 141 1.10 -3.95 13.42
N ILE A 142 1.42 -2.83 14.04
CA ILE A 142 0.76 -2.32 15.24
C ILE A 142 0.18 -0.94 14.92
N GLY A 143 -1.13 -0.82 14.99
CA GLY A 143 -1.86 0.39 14.63
C GLY A 143 -3.09 0.05 13.79
N GLY A 144 -4.27 0.53 14.22
CA GLY A 144 -5.52 0.14 13.58
C GLY A 144 -5.99 1.01 12.40
N TYR A 145 -5.43 2.21 12.24
CA TYR A 145 -6.07 3.26 11.43
C TYR A 145 -5.28 3.71 10.21
N VAL A 146 -4.04 3.25 10.10
CA VAL A 146 -3.13 3.58 8.99
C VAL A 146 -2.92 2.34 8.11
N SER A 147 -2.69 2.58 6.84
CA SER A 147 -2.35 1.52 5.90
C SER A 147 -0.91 1.04 6.11
N PHE A 148 -0.62 -0.18 5.72
CA PHE A 148 0.73 -0.74 5.74
C PHE A 148 0.92 -1.78 4.63
N ASP A 149 2.17 -1.90 4.18
CA ASP A 149 2.60 -2.89 3.19
C ASP A 149 3.48 -3.94 3.86
N ILE A 150 3.24 -5.22 3.54
CA ILE A 150 4.13 -6.32 3.89
C ILE A 150 4.64 -6.93 2.59
N GLU A 151 5.96 -6.91 2.39
CA GLU A 151 6.58 -7.63 1.28
C GLU A 151 6.50 -9.14 1.52
N ILE A 152 6.04 -9.88 0.53
CA ILE A 152 5.84 -11.34 0.58
C ILE A 152 6.63 -12.08 -0.51
N THR A 153 7.53 -11.36 -1.21
CA THR A 153 8.28 -11.86 -2.36
C THR A 153 9.02 -13.18 -2.09
N GLU A 154 9.58 -13.34 -0.89
CA GLU A 154 10.36 -14.54 -0.53
C GLU A 154 9.48 -15.78 -0.28
N GLN A 155 8.27 -15.57 0.25
CA GLN A 155 7.34 -16.64 0.66
C GLN A 155 6.43 -17.11 -0.48
N VAL A 156 6.27 -16.30 -1.53
CA VAL A 156 5.40 -16.61 -2.68
C VAL A 156 5.99 -17.74 -3.52
N VAL A 157 5.13 -18.65 -3.97
CA VAL A 157 5.44 -19.74 -4.91
C VAL A 157 4.54 -19.67 -6.14
N ASP A 158 4.90 -20.39 -7.21
CA ASP A 158 4.01 -20.58 -8.35
C ASP A 158 2.75 -21.35 -7.96
N GLY A 159 1.60 -20.87 -8.44
CA GLY A 159 0.30 -21.44 -8.16
C GLY A 159 -0.33 -20.89 -6.88
N SER A 160 -0.95 -21.77 -6.09
CA SER A 160 -1.75 -21.36 -4.93
C SER A 160 -0.88 -21.01 -3.73
N ASN A 161 -1.10 -19.82 -3.17
CA ASN A 161 -0.47 -19.32 -1.96
C ASN A 161 -1.53 -19.08 -0.89
N GLU A 162 -1.30 -19.61 0.32
CA GLU A 162 -2.17 -19.34 1.47
C GLU A 162 -1.66 -18.10 2.21
N ILE A 163 -2.54 -17.13 2.41
CA ILE A 163 -2.34 -15.95 3.26
C ILE A 163 -3.14 -16.18 4.52
N LEU A 164 -2.49 -16.07 5.68
CA LEU A 164 -3.10 -16.09 7.00
C LEU A 164 -2.81 -14.77 7.70
N VAL A 165 -3.83 -14.18 8.32
CA VAL A 165 -3.69 -12.94 9.09
C VAL A 165 -4.32 -13.13 10.46
N ARG A 166 -3.49 -13.07 11.51
CA ARG A 166 -3.98 -12.98 12.89
C ARG A 166 -4.18 -11.51 13.21
N VAL A 167 -5.39 -11.12 13.56
CA VAL A 167 -5.72 -9.76 13.96
C VAL A 167 -6.18 -9.77 15.40
N ASP A 168 -5.72 -8.81 16.19
CA ASP A 168 -5.92 -8.76 17.63
C ASP A 168 -6.27 -7.35 18.08
N ASN A 169 -7.45 -7.18 18.67
CA ASN A 169 -7.86 -5.91 19.29
C ASN A 169 -7.90 -6.00 20.81
N SER A 170 -7.28 -7.01 21.46
CA SER A 170 -7.24 -7.15 22.92
C SER A 170 -6.84 -5.86 23.63
N ILE A 171 -7.26 -5.72 24.89
CA ILE A 171 -6.90 -4.55 25.69
C ILE A 171 -5.38 -4.51 25.87
N ASP A 172 -4.79 -3.40 25.44
CA ASP A 172 -3.40 -3.07 25.64
C ASP A 172 -3.33 -1.62 26.16
N THR A 173 -2.70 -1.41 27.31
CA THR A 173 -2.57 -0.09 27.93
C THR A 173 -1.45 0.75 27.35
N ASP A 174 -0.54 0.11 26.60
CA ASP A 174 0.63 0.75 25.98
C ASP A 174 0.37 1.09 24.50
N LEU A 175 -0.82 0.73 23.98
CA LEU A 175 -1.25 1.02 22.62
C LEU A 175 -2.38 2.06 22.60
N VAL A 176 -2.22 3.09 21.77
CA VAL A 176 -3.29 4.05 21.46
C VAL A 176 -4.29 3.43 20.47
N PRO A 177 -5.58 3.79 20.55
CA PRO A 177 -6.20 4.75 21.45
C PRO A 177 -6.50 4.17 22.84
N SER A 178 -6.66 5.05 23.83
CA SER A 178 -7.02 4.65 25.19
C SER A 178 -8.33 3.89 25.23
N GLN A 179 -8.44 2.89 26.12
CA GLN A 179 -9.69 2.18 26.42
C GLN A 179 -10.80 3.09 26.97
N LYS A 180 -10.46 4.30 27.40
CA LYS A 180 -11.40 5.31 27.89
C LYS A 180 -11.92 6.22 26.78
N ALA A 181 -11.52 6.00 25.53
CA ALA A 181 -12.00 6.79 24.41
C ALA A 181 -13.49 6.53 24.16
N ASP A 182 -14.22 7.57 23.75
CA ASP A 182 -15.66 7.51 23.49
C ASP A 182 -15.97 7.00 22.07
N PHE A 183 -15.34 5.87 21.71
CA PHE A 183 -15.60 5.12 20.49
C PHE A 183 -15.13 3.68 20.63
N PHE A 184 -15.70 2.78 19.83
CA PHE A 184 -15.35 1.37 19.84
C PHE A 184 -14.06 1.11 19.06
N GLN A 185 -13.15 0.35 19.67
CA GLN A 185 -11.93 -0.11 19.02
C GLN A 185 -12.20 -1.47 18.38
N TYR A 186 -12.85 -1.43 17.22
CA TYR A 186 -13.21 -2.62 16.46
C TYR A 186 -12.01 -3.49 16.16
N GLY A 187 -12.24 -4.79 16.02
CA GLY A 187 -11.24 -5.73 15.60
C GLY A 187 -11.52 -6.34 14.23
N GLY A 188 -10.46 -6.63 13.49
CA GLY A 188 -10.54 -7.31 12.18
C GLY A 188 -9.87 -6.57 11.04
N LEU A 189 -10.04 -7.12 9.82
CA LEU A 189 -9.61 -6.51 8.57
C LEU A 189 -10.65 -5.48 8.13
N THR A 190 -10.65 -4.33 8.80
CA THR A 190 -11.75 -3.34 8.72
C THR A 190 -11.72 -2.43 7.49
N ARG A 191 -10.75 -2.60 6.58
CA ARG A 191 -10.68 -1.93 5.27
C ARG A 191 -10.14 -2.90 4.21
N ASP A 192 -10.05 -2.44 2.96
CA ASP A 192 -9.67 -3.29 1.84
C ASP A 192 -8.24 -3.84 1.98
N VAL A 193 -8.04 -5.04 1.42
CA VAL A 193 -6.74 -5.69 1.30
C VAL A 193 -6.44 -5.88 -0.19
N TRP A 194 -5.20 -5.58 -0.54
CA TRP A 194 -4.73 -5.58 -1.92
C TRP A 194 -3.47 -6.42 -2.05
N LEU A 195 -3.38 -7.13 -3.17
CA LEU A 195 -2.16 -7.77 -3.63
C LEU A 195 -1.51 -6.84 -4.66
N LEU A 196 -0.27 -6.45 -4.42
CA LEU A 196 0.52 -5.62 -5.32
C LEU A 196 1.60 -6.47 -5.98
N THR A 197 1.74 -6.33 -7.29
CA THR A 197 2.85 -6.89 -8.07
C THR A 197 3.65 -5.74 -8.65
N GLU A 198 4.83 -5.51 -8.11
CA GLU A 198 5.66 -4.35 -8.40
C GLU A 198 6.91 -4.75 -9.18
N PRO A 199 7.51 -3.86 -10.00
CA PRO A 199 8.87 -4.04 -10.51
C PRO A 199 9.91 -4.16 -9.37
N LEU A 200 11.11 -4.62 -9.70
CA LEU A 200 12.24 -4.63 -8.74
C LEU A 200 12.59 -3.22 -8.22
N ASN A 201 12.34 -2.19 -9.03
CA ASN A 201 12.60 -0.78 -8.72
C ASN A 201 11.28 -0.02 -8.56
N ILE A 202 10.98 0.40 -7.33
CA ILE A 202 9.67 0.95 -6.95
C ILE A 202 9.81 2.42 -6.58
N LEU A 203 8.93 3.27 -7.11
CA LEU A 203 8.70 4.62 -6.57
C LEU A 203 7.73 4.51 -5.39
N ARG A 204 8.26 4.53 -4.17
CA ARG A 204 7.48 4.32 -2.94
C ARG A 204 6.63 5.51 -2.56
N GLN A 205 7.19 6.70 -2.71
CA GLN A 205 6.53 7.92 -2.24
C GLN A 205 6.95 9.11 -3.08
N VAL A 206 5.97 9.98 -3.36
CA VAL A 206 6.19 11.31 -3.91
C VAL A 206 5.63 12.32 -2.92
N HIS A 207 6.50 13.14 -2.35
CA HIS A 207 6.11 14.31 -1.59
C HIS A 207 6.13 15.53 -2.49
N ILE A 208 4.99 16.19 -2.57
CA ILE A 208 4.81 17.43 -3.34
C ILE A 208 4.73 18.58 -2.34
N ASN A 209 5.63 19.55 -2.46
CA ASN A 209 5.66 20.74 -1.63
C ASN A 209 5.51 22.00 -2.48
N PHE A 210 4.86 23.02 -1.92
CA PHE A 210 4.59 24.29 -2.59
C PHE A 210 5.19 25.44 -1.76
N PRO A 211 6.52 25.61 -1.78
CA PRO A 211 7.18 26.57 -0.90
C PRO A 211 6.83 28.04 -1.20
N GLU A 212 6.45 28.35 -2.44
CA GLU A 212 6.09 29.70 -2.88
C GLU A 212 4.86 29.63 -3.77
N VAL A 213 3.80 30.36 -3.41
CA VAL A 213 2.55 30.43 -4.18
C VAL A 213 2.06 31.88 -4.22
N SER A 214 1.66 32.33 -5.40
CA SER A 214 1.02 33.61 -5.67
C SER A 214 -0.17 33.42 -6.62
N ALA A 215 -0.87 34.50 -6.95
CA ALA A 215 -1.93 34.46 -7.97
C ALA A 215 -1.39 34.13 -9.38
N ASP A 216 -0.11 34.43 -9.63
CA ASP A 216 0.55 34.33 -10.94
C ASP A 216 1.66 33.25 -10.97
N SER A 217 1.88 32.51 -9.89
CA SER A 217 2.94 31.50 -9.86
C SER A 217 2.85 30.53 -8.71
N ALA A 218 3.42 29.34 -8.88
CA ALA A 218 3.61 28.38 -7.81
C ALA A 218 4.90 27.59 -8.04
N ARG A 219 5.83 27.61 -7.07
CA ARG A 219 7.00 26.74 -7.06
C ARG A 219 6.60 25.37 -6.54
N ILE A 220 7.01 24.30 -7.22
CA ILE A 220 6.68 22.92 -6.86
C ILE A 220 7.99 22.14 -6.61
N GLU A 221 8.13 21.62 -5.41
CA GLU A 221 9.24 20.73 -5.08
C GLU A 221 8.75 19.30 -4.99
N LEU A 222 9.37 18.41 -5.76
CA LEU A 222 9.09 16.98 -5.74
C LEU A 222 10.23 16.27 -5.02
N LYS A 223 9.89 15.59 -3.92
CA LYS A 223 10.80 14.67 -3.24
C LYS A 223 10.30 13.25 -3.44
N MET A 224 11.12 12.45 -4.12
CA MET A 224 10.82 11.06 -4.43
C MET A 224 11.59 10.14 -3.49
N ILE A 225 10.93 9.08 -3.02
CA ILE A 225 11.55 7.99 -2.27
C ILE A 225 11.41 6.74 -3.12
N THR A 226 12.53 6.13 -3.44
CA THR A 226 12.58 4.91 -4.26
C THR A 226 13.18 3.75 -3.50
N ASP A 227 12.78 2.54 -3.87
CA ASP A 227 13.23 1.27 -3.32
C ASP A 227 13.65 0.35 -4.48
N THR A 228 14.96 0.16 -4.62
CA THR A 228 15.60 -0.49 -5.76
C THR A 228 16.20 -1.81 -5.31
N GLN A 229 15.72 -2.93 -5.87
CA GLN A 229 16.30 -4.27 -5.70
C GLN A 229 16.86 -4.86 -7.01
N SER A 230 16.97 -4.04 -8.06
CA SER A 230 17.66 -4.42 -9.29
C SER A 230 19.16 -4.14 -9.20
N GLU A 231 19.97 -4.93 -9.91
CA GLU A 231 21.37 -4.59 -10.19
C GLU A 231 21.50 -3.36 -11.11
N TYR A 232 20.39 -2.96 -11.76
CA TYR A 232 20.32 -1.81 -12.64
C TYR A 232 19.58 -0.64 -11.96
N SER A 233 20.25 0.51 -11.87
CA SER A 233 19.61 1.77 -11.51
C SER A 233 18.69 2.27 -12.64
N PRO A 234 17.58 2.94 -12.31
CA PRO A 234 16.80 3.63 -13.33
C PRO A 234 17.68 4.64 -14.08
N ALA A 235 17.48 4.74 -15.40
CA ALA A 235 18.24 5.64 -16.27
C ALA A 235 17.99 7.13 -15.96
N GLY A 236 16.89 7.43 -15.27
CA GLY A 236 16.45 8.75 -14.84
C GLY A 236 15.03 8.69 -14.31
N TYR A 237 14.57 9.77 -13.69
CA TYR A 237 13.16 9.97 -13.38
C TYR A 237 12.65 11.09 -14.26
N TYR A 238 11.41 10.97 -14.75
CA TYR A 238 10.76 12.02 -15.52
C TYR A 238 9.45 12.37 -14.82
N SER A 239 9.09 13.65 -14.86
CA SER A 239 7.86 14.15 -14.26
C SER A 239 7.21 15.16 -15.19
N ASP A 240 5.90 15.02 -15.36
CA ASP A 240 5.06 16.00 -16.05
C ASP A 240 4.00 16.51 -15.08
N ILE A 241 3.77 17.82 -15.10
CA ILE A 241 2.62 18.44 -14.43
C ILE A 241 1.55 18.65 -15.48
N ILE A 242 0.40 18.01 -15.26
CA ILE A 242 -0.70 17.97 -16.22
C ILE A 242 -1.84 18.84 -15.67
N ALA A 243 -2.32 19.78 -16.48
CA ALA A 243 -3.47 20.61 -16.17
C ALA A 243 -4.79 19.80 -16.23
N PRO A 244 -5.89 20.30 -15.64
CA PRO A 244 -7.19 19.61 -15.67
C PRO A 244 -7.73 19.30 -17.08
N ASP A 245 -7.30 20.05 -18.10
CA ASP A 245 -7.65 19.82 -19.50
C ASP A 245 -6.78 18.77 -20.20
N GLY A 246 -5.79 18.20 -19.49
CA GLY A 246 -4.87 17.18 -19.98
C GLY A 246 -3.59 17.72 -20.63
N SER A 247 -3.41 19.05 -20.70
CA SER A 247 -2.18 19.65 -21.24
C SER A 247 -1.01 19.57 -20.25
N VAL A 248 0.21 19.37 -20.75
CA VAL A 248 1.44 19.43 -19.94
C VAL A 248 1.84 20.88 -19.74
N VAL A 249 1.89 21.34 -18.48
CA VAL A 249 2.24 22.73 -18.13
C VAL A 249 3.67 22.90 -17.64
N ALA A 250 4.33 21.80 -17.25
CA ALA A 250 5.77 21.74 -17.04
C ALA A 250 6.28 20.30 -17.01
N SER A 251 7.57 20.14 -17.27
CA SER A 251 8.27 18.86 -17.19
C SER A 251 9.57 19.01 -16.40
N GLY A 252 10.01 17.92 -15.78
CA GLY A 252 11.28 17.81 -15.07
C GLY A 252 11.94 16.44 -15.26
N SER A 253 13.27 16.40 -15.20
CA SER A 253 14.11 15.21 -15.33
C SER A 253 15.24 15.21 -14.30
#